data_AF-A0A2N9FRW4-F1
#
_entry.id   AF-A0A2N9FRW4-F1
#
_cell.length_a   1.000
_cell.length_b   1.000
_cell.length_c   1.000
_cell.angle_alpha   90.00
_cell.angle_beta   90.00
_cell.angle_gamma   90.00
#
_symmetry.space_group_name_H-M   'P 1'
#
loop_
_entity.id
_entity.type
_entity.pdbx_description
1 polymer ?
#
loop_
_entity_poly.entity_id
_entity_poly.type
_entity_poly.pdbx_seq_one_letter_code
_entity_poly.pdbx_strand_id
1 'polypeptide(L)'
;MGMAVATRLSRKLKKVLECRTESPNLVSSFKTLSTLYTENTPRSRCNIRYNIETCGLQINLDFLHASDAAQKALDLVEEQVNALSDCCDKIAKALESCSGSTGDIISTTKRLKQELEITSLNAMDNAHAFLFI
;
A
#
# COMPACT_ATOMS: atom_id res chain seq x y z
N MET A 1 57.34 -10.41 -42.25
CA MET A 1 56.67 -10.27 -40.93
C MET A 1 56.20 -8.83 -40.60
N GLY A 2 56.96 -7.77 -40.91
CA GLY A 2 56.63 -6.38 -40.50
C GLY A 2 55.34 -5.75 -41.07
N MET A 3 54.98 -6.03 -42.33
CA MET A 3 53.76 -5.49 -42.96
C MET A 3 52.46 -6.00 -42.32
N ALA A 4 52.45 -7.24 -41.82
CA ALA A 4 51.28 -7.83 -41.16
C ALA A 4 51.02 -7.22 -39.77
N VAL A 5 52.08 -6.78 -39.08
CA VAL A 5 51.98 -6.09 -37.80
C VAL A 5 51.49 -4.65 -38.00
N ALA A 6 52.01 -3.95 -39.00
CA ALA A 6 51.57 -2.60 -39.36
C ALA A 6 50.07 -2.57 -39.70
N THR A 7 49.60 -3.51 -40.53
CA THR A 7 48.18 -3.63 -40.89
C THR A 7 47.27 -4.07 -39.72
N ARG A 8 47.79 -4.80 -38.73
CA ARG A 8 47.04 -5.17 -37.51
C ARG A 8 46.92 -4.01 -36.53
N LEU A 9 47.96 -3.20 -36.38
CA LEU A 9 47.95 -1.98 -35.58
C LEU A 9 47.04 -0.92 -36.19
N SER A 10 47.13 -0.66 -37.49
CA SER A 10 46.25 0.31 -38.17
C SER A 10 44.79 -0.07 -38.04
N ARG A 11 44.45 -1.37 -38.10
CA ARG A 11 43.08 -1.85 -37.84
C ARG A 11 42.63 -1.64 -36.40
N LYS A 12 43.51 -1.84 -35.41
CA LYS A 12 43.20 -1.57 -33.99
C LYS A 12 43.00 -0.07 -33.74
N LEU A 13 43.90 0.76 -34.25
CA LEU A 13 43.82 2.22 -34.16
C LEU A 13 42.54 2.74 -34.79
N LYS A 14 42.24 2.30 -36.01
CA LYS A 14 40.99 2.64 -36.69
C LYS A 14 39.76 2.27 -35.85
N LYS A 15 39.71 1.05 -35.29
CA LYS A 15 38.61 0.63 -34.40
C LYS A 15 38.48 1.49 -33.13
N VAL A 16 39.60 1.85 -32.51
CA VAL A 16 39.60 2.70 -31.30
C VAL A 16 39.10 4.11 -31.64
N LEU A 17 39.55 4.66 -32.77
CA LEU A 17 39.13 5.99 -33.25
C LEU A 17 37.66 6.02 -33.71
N GLU A 18 37.15 4.91 -34.26
CA GLU A 18 35.75 4.77 -34.67
C GLU A 18 34.81 4.46 -33.49
N CYS A 19 35.34 3.98 -32.37
CA CYS A 19 34.57 3.78 -31.15
C CYS A 19 34.13 5.12 -30.58
N ARG A 20 32.86 5.49 -30.81
CA ARG A 20 32.24 6.66 -30.19
C ARG A 20 32.08 6.45 -28.69
N THR A 21 33.09 6.85 -27.91
CA THR A 21 33.10 6.77 -26.44
C THR A 21 32.44 7.98 -25.76
N GLU A 22 32.12 9.02 -26.52
CA GLU A 22 31.62 10.32 -26.05
C GLU A 22 30.13 10.33 -25.63
N SER A 23 29.37 9.25 -25.89
CA SER A 23 27.95 9.22 -25.53
C SER A 23 27.79 9.21 -24.00
N PRO A 24 26.95 10.09 -23.41
CA PRO A 24 26.80 10.19 -21.96
C PRO A 24 26.37 8.86 -21.31
N ASN A 25 25.52 8.08 -21.99
CA ASN A 25 25.08 6.76 -21.52
C ASN A 25 26.21 5.73 -21.52
N LEU A 26 27.14 5.84 -22.46
CA LEU A 26 28.28 4.94 -22.55
C LEU A 26 29.33 5.32 -21.50
N VAL A 27 29.58 6.61 -21.32
CA VAL A 27 30.47 7.13 -20.26
C VAL A 27 29.95 6.73 -18.88
N SER A 28 28.64 6.83 -18.62
CA SER A 28 28.06 6.39 -17.35
C SER A 28 28.20 4.88 -17.15
N SER A 29 27.95 4.08 -18.19
CA SER A 29 28.14 2.63 -18.16
C SER A 29 29.60 2.25 -17.86
N PHE A 30 30.57 2.96 -18.44
CA PHE A 30 31.99 2.75 -18.14
C PHE A 30 32.38 3.18 -16.73
N LYS A 31 31.81 4.27 -16.21
CA LYS A 31 32.00 4.65 -14.80
C LYS A 31 31.53 3.53 -13.86
N THR A 32 30.35 2.97 -14.11
CA THR A 32 29.83 1.82 -13.35
C THR A 32 30.71 0.58 -13.52
N LEU A 33 31.16 0.26 -14.74
CA LEU A 33 32.11 -0.84 -14.93
C LEU A 33 33.42 -0.63 -14.18
N SER A 34 33.90 0.60 -14.07
CA SER A 34 35.15 0.92 -13.38
C SER A 34 35.07 0.68 -11.86
N THR A 35 33.88 0.68 -11.27
CA THR A 35 33.71 0.30 -9.85
C THR A 35 33.79 -1.21 -9.66
N LEU A 36 33.37 -1.99 -10.67
CA LEU A 36 33.38 -3.46 -10.68
C LEU A 36 34.70 -4.06 -11.21
N TYR A 37 35.50 -3.25 -11.90
CA TYR A 37 36.72 -3.63 -12.58
C TYR A 37 37.84 -2.63 -12.26
N THR A 38 38.48 -2.82 -11.11
CA THR A 38 39.50 -1.91 -10.58
C THR A 38 40.89 -2.17 -11.16
N GLU A 39 41.21 -3.41 -11.52
CA GLU A 39 42.53 -3.81 -12.01
C GLU A 39 42.48 -4.55 -13.34
N ASN A 40 43.42 -4.22 -14.24
CA ASN A 40 43.49 -4.81 -15.58
C ASN A 40 44.29 -6.13 -15.64
N THR A 41 43.93 -7.11 -14.81
CA THR A 41 44.58 -8.43 -14.80
C THR A 41 43.85 -9.44 -15.71
N PRO A 42 44.51 -10.52 -16.19
CA PRO A 42 43.84 -11.59 -16.93
C PRO A 42 42.64 -12.18 -16.17
N ARG A 43 42.79 -12.38 -14.86
CA ARG A 43 41.74 -12.90 -13.98
C ARG A 43 40.57 -11.93 -13.89
N SER A 44 40.83 -10.64 -13.67
CA SER A 44 39.79 -9.61 -13.63
C SER A 44 39.00 -9.60 -14.92
N ARG A 45 39.67 -9.69 -16.09
CA ARG A 45 39.00 -9.73 -17.40
C ARG A 45 38.09 -10.94 -17.57
N CYS A 46 38.55 -12.12 -17.16
CA CYS A 46 37.73 -13.34 -17.20
C CYS A 46 36.50 -13.25 -16.30
N ASN A 47 36.61 -12.55 -15.17
CA ASN A 47 35.57 -12.48 -14.16
C ASN A 47 34.57 -11.32 -14.36
N ILE A 48 34.78 -10.40 -15.32
CA ILE A 48 33.90 -9.23 -15.53
C ILE A 48 32.43 -9.63 -15.58
N ARG A 49 32.09 -10.65 -16.37
CA ARG A 49 30.71 -11.10 -16.53
C ARG A 49 30.12 -11.58 -15.20
N TYR A 50 30.85 -12.45 -14.51
CA TYR A 50 30.44 -12.98 -13.20
C TYR A 50 30.25 -11.85 -12.17
N ASN A 51 31.15 -10.87 -12.13
CA ASN A 51 31.07 -9.74 -11.21
C ASN A 51 29.85 -8.86 -11.49
N ILE A 52 29.55 -8.59 -12.77
CA ILE A 52 28.36 -7.82 -13.17
C ILE A 52 27.09 -8.56 -12.76
N GLU A 53 27.00 -9.86 -13.05
CA GLU A 53 25.84 -10.69 -12.70
C GLU A 53 25.64 -10.74 -11.18
N THR A 54 26.73 -10.92 -10.42
CA THR A 54 26.69 -10.94 -8.95
C THR A 54 26.26 -9.59 -8.37
N CYS A 55 26.78 -8.48 -8.90
CA CYS A 55 26.38 -7.14 -8.49
C CYS A 55 24.90 -6.88 -8.75
N GLY A 56 24.39 -7.28 -9.93
CA GLY A 56 22.96 -7.16 -10.24
C GLY A 56 22.07 -7.96 -9.28
N LEU A 57 22.48 -9.17 -8.91
CA LEU A 57 21.78 -9.96 -7.90
C LEU A 57 21.79 -9.27 -6.53
N GLN A 58 22.93 -8.73 -6.11
CA GLN A 58 23.05 -8.04 -4.83
C GLN A 58 22.16 -6.79 -4.77
N ILE A 59 22.14 -5.97 -5.83
CA ILE A 59 21.28 -4.78 -5.89
C ILE A 59 19.80 -5.16 -5.73
N ASN A 60 19.37 -6.25 -6.37
CA ASN A 60 17.99 -6.71 -6.25
C ASN A 60 17.67 -7.20 -4.84
N LEU A 61 18.59 -7.91 -4.18
CA LEU A 61 18.44 -8.32 -2.79
C LEU A 61 18.38 -7.13 -1.83
N ASP A 62 19.24 -6.14 -2.04
CA ASP A 62 19.27 -4.91 -1.25
C ASP A 62 17.97 -4.12 -1.43
N PHE A 63 17.44 -4.05 -2.65
CA PHE A 63 16.15 -3.44 -2.93
C PHE A 63 15.02 -4.15 -2.19
N LEU A 64 14.94 -5.49 -2.28
CA LEU A 64 13.92 -6.27 -1.56
C LEU A 64 14.00 -6.04 -0.05
N HIS A 65 15.21 -6.04 0.52
CA HIS A 65 15.41 -5.80 1.94
C HIS A 65 15.03 -4.37 2.34
N ALA A 66 15.41 -3.36 1.55
CA ALA A 66 15.05 -1.97 1.81
C ALA A 66 13.53 -1.72 1.68
N SER A 67 12.86 -2.45 0.80
CA SER A 67 11.41 -2.34 0.59
C SER A 67 10.57 -3.12 1.61
N ASP A 68 11.13 -4.08 2.34
CA ASP A 68 10.42 -4.93 3.29
C ASP A 68 9.65 -4.12 4.36
N ALA A 69 10.28 -3.09 4.93
CA ALA A 69 9.64 -2.23 5.93
C ALA A 69 8.44 -1.47 5.35
N ALA A 70 8.54 -1.00 4.10
CA ALA A 70 7.44 -0.31 3.42
C ALA A 70 6.30 -1.28 3.11
N GLN A 71 6.61 -2.50 2.67
CA GLN A 71 5.61 -3.53 2.42
C GLN A 71 4.82 -3.86 3.70
N LYS A 72 5.52 -4.13 4.80
CA LYS A 72 4.89 -4.41 6.10
C LYS A 72 4.03 -3.26 6.61
N ALA A 73 4.45 -2.02 6.37
CA ALA A 73 3.65 -0.86 6.72
C ALA A 73 2.35 -0.77 5.91
N LEU A 74 2.39 -1.12 4.61
CA LEU A 74 1.19 -1.17 3.77
C LEU A 74 0.25 -2.30 4.19
N ASP A 75 0.79 -3.49 4.49
CA ASP A 75 0.00 -4.63 4.97
C ASP A 75 -0.76 -4.27 6.27
N LEU A 76 -0.10 -3.55 7.19
CA LEU A 76 -0.71 -3.09 8.43
C LEU A 76 -1.81 -2.05 8.18
N VAL A 77 -1.62 -1.13 7.24
CA VAL A 77 -2.65 -0.15 6.87
C VAL A 77 -3.87 -0.84 6.29
N GLU A 78 -3.68 -1.84 5.43
CA GLU A 78 -4.76 -2.65 4.88
C GLU A 78 -5.55 -3.36 5.99
N GLU A 79 -4.85 -4.01 6.92
CA GLU A 79 -5.48 -4.67 8.07
C GLU A 79 -6.31 -3.68 8.92
N GLN A 80 -5.75 -2.50 9.22
CA GLN A 80 -6.43 -1.48 10.00
C GLN A 80 -7.66 -0.91 9.29
N VAL A 81 -7.59 -0.70 7.98
CA VAL A 81 -8.74 -0.22 7.17
C VAL A 81 -9.85 -1.27 7.16
N ASN A 82 -9.51 -2.54 7.01
CA ASN A 82 -10.48 -3.63 7.07
C ASN A 82 -11.14 -3.73 8.45
N ALA A 83 -10.34 -3.66 9.53
CA ALA A 83 -10.85 -3.65 10.90
C ALA A 83 -11.75 -2.44 11.18
N LEU A 84 -11.42 -1.27 10.62
CA LEU A 84 -12.25 -0.07 10.73
C LEU A 84 -13.58 -0.24 10.00
N SER A 85 -13.57 -0.82 8.78
CA SER A 85 -14.79 -1.11 8.03
C SER A 85 -15.73 -2.03 8.83
N ASP A 86 -15.19 -3.13 9.37
CA ASP A 86 -15.95 -4.06 10.22
C ASP A 86 -16.52 -3.38 11.48
N CYS A 87 -15.76 -2.45 12.07
CA CYS A 87 -16.22 -1.67 13.22
C CYS A 87 -17.38 -0.75 12.84
N CYS A 88 -17.28 -0.04 11.72
CA CYS A 88 -18.35 0.81 11.19
C CYS A 88 -19.63 0.01 10.93
N ASP A 89 -19.52 -1.19 10.36
CA ASP A 89 -20.68 -2.08 10.13
C ASP A 89 -21.35 -2.51 11.44
N LYS A 90 -20.56 -2.82 12.46
CA LYS A 90 -21.08 -3.15 13.81
C LYS A 90 -21.79 -1.96 14.44
N ILE A 91 -21.22 -0.76 14.32
CA ILE A 91 -21.82 0.47 14.84
C ILE A 91 -23.14 0.77 14.10
N ALA A 92 -23.17 0.64 12.77
CA ALA A 92 -24.37 0.85 11.98
C ALA A 92 -25.50 -0.10 12.41
N LYS A 93 -25.20 -1.40 12.57
CA LYS A 93 -26.17 -2.40 13.07
C LYS A 93 -26.67 -2.08 14.48
N ALA A 94 -25.79 -1.67 15.38
CA ALA A 94 -26.16 -1.30 16.74
C ALA A 94 -27.07 -0.05 16.76
N LEU A 95 -26.78 0.95 15.93
CA LEU A 95 -27.61 2.14 15.77
C LEU A 95 -28.99 1.80 15.21
N GLU A 96 -29.06 0.97 14.18
CA GLU A 96 -30.32 0.53 13.59
C GLU A 96 -31.19 -0.20 14.63
N SER A 97 -30.60 -1.14 15.37
CA SER A 97 -31.30 -1.85 16.45
C SER A 97 -31.78 -0.91 17.57
N CYS A 98 -30.93 0.02 18.02
CA CYS A 98 -31.27 1.00 19.04
C CYS A 98 -32.41 1.93 18.56
N SER A 99 -32.36 2.36 17.31
CA SER A 99 -33.40 3.20 16.71
C SER A 99 -34.74 2.48 16.62
N GLY A 100 -34.74 1.19 16.26
CA GLY A 100 -35.93 0.33 16.26
C GLY A 100 -36.52 0.20 17.65
N SER A 101 -35.69 -0.19 18.64
CA SER A 101 -36.12 -0.32 20.04
C SER A 101 -36.65 1.00 20.61
N THR A 102 -36.01 2.12 20.31
CA THR A 102 -36.47 3.45 20.72
C THR A 102 -37.83 3.79 20.08
N GLY A 103 -38.03 3.42 18.81
CA GLY A 103 -39.31 3.54 18.13
C GLY A 103 -40.44 2.79 18.84
N ASP A 104 -40.17 1.56 19.28
CA ASP A 104 -41.12 0.73 20.05
C ASP A 104 -41.43 1.33 21.42
N ILE A 105 -40.42 1.89 22.11
CA ILE A 105 -40.62 2.58 23.38
C ILE A 105 -41.50 3.82 23.19
N ILE A 106 -41.26 4.61 22.15
CA ILE A 106 -42.06 5.80 21.83
C ILE A 106 -43.51 5.41 21.52
N SER A 107 -43.73 4.38 20.70
CA SER A 107 -45.08 3.92 20.35
C SER A 107 -45.84 3.42 21.59
N THR A 108 -45.18 2.63 22.43
CA THR A 108 -45.75 2.13 23.68
C THR A 108 -46.06 3.25 24.66
N THR A 109 -45.16 4.23 24.80
CA THR A 109 -45.36 5.41 25.66
C THR A 109 -46.53 6.26 25.18
N LYS A 110 -46.67 6.47 23.86
CA LYS A 110 -47.82 7.19 23.29
C LYS A 110 -49.14 6.48 23.57
N ARG A 111 -49.19 5.16 23.38
CA ARG A 111 -50.37 4.34 23.67
C ARG A 111 -50.77 4.43 25.15
N LEU A 112 -49.82 4.23 26.06
CA LEU A 112 -50.07 4.30 27.51
C LEU A 112 -50.56 5.69 27.95
N LYS A 113 -50.04 6.77 27.35
CA LYS A 113 -50.54 8.13 27.60
C LYS A 113 -52.01 8.30 27.19
N GLN A 114 -52.41 7.78 26.03
CA GLN A 114 -53.80 7.83 25.58
C GLN A 114 -54.73 7.01 26.48
N GLU A 115 -54.32 5.81 26.87
CA GLU A 115 -55.09 4.97 27.80
C GLU A 115 -55.28 5.63 29.17
N LEU A 116 -54.26 6.31 29.68
CA LEU A 116 -54.34 7.09 30.92
C LEU A 116 -55.34 8.24 30.81
N GLU A 117 -55.33 8.99 29.71
CA GLU A 117 -56.23 10.13 29.46
C GLU A 117 -57.69 9.66 29.40
N ILE A 118 -57.96 8.58 28.66
CA ILE A 118 -59.30 7.97 28.58
C ILE A 118 -59.77 7.50 29.95
N THR A 119 -58.90 6.82 30.72
CA THR A 119 -59.24 6.32 32.06
C THR A 119 -59.55 7.46 33.02
N SER A 120 -58.78 8.55 32.96
CA SER A 120 -59.02 9.75 33.77
C SER A 120 -60.36 10.42 33.43
N LEU A 121 -60.71 10.50 32.13
CA LEU A 121 -61.98 11.08 31.70
C LEU A 121 -63.16 10.24 32.21
N ASN A 122 -63.08 8.92 32.02
CA ASN A 122 -64.10 7.98 32.48
C ASN A 122 -64.30 8.04 34.01
N ALA A 123 -63.21 8.22 34.78
CA ALA A 123 -63.28 8.37 36.22
C ALA A 123 -64.00 9.66 36.64
N MET A 124 -63.76 10.78 35.93
CA MET A 124 -64.46 12.05 36.16
C MET A 124 -65.95 11.96 35.82
N ASP A 125 -66.30 11.36 34.68
CA ASP A 125 -67.69 11.16 34.27
C ASP A 125 -68.46 10.29 35.26
N ASN A 126 -67.84 9.21 35.74
CA ASN A 126 -68.46 8.33 36.73
C ASN A 126 -68.65 9.06 38.08
N ALA A 127 -67.68 9.86 38.52
CA ALA A 127 -67.82 10.67 39.73
C ALA A 127 -68.97 11.70 39.60
N HIS A 128 -69.14 12.32 38.42
CA HIS A 128 -70.25 13.23 38.16
C HIS A 128 -71.60 12.51 38.15
N ALA A 129 -71.67 11.29 37.59
CA ALA A 129 -72.88 10.47 37.62
C ALA A 129 -73.29 10.07 39.05
N PHE A 130 -72.33 9.79 39.95
CA PHE A 130 -72.61 9.50 41.36
C PHE A 130 -73.15 10.70 42.16
N LEU A 131 -72.88 11.94 41.73
CA LEU A 131 -73.41 13.14 42.40
C LEU A 131 -74.87 13.47 42.01
N PHE A 132 -75.41 12.82 40.97
CA PHE A 132 -76.76 13.06 40.44
C PHE A 132 -77.78 11.97 40.82
N ILE A 133 -77.38 10.99 41.64
CA ILE A 133 -78.25 9.95 42.24
C ILE A 133 -78.40 10.25 43.74
#